data_AF-W1Y8X1-F1
#
_entry.id   AF-W1Y8X1-F1
#
_cell.length_a   1.000
_cell.length_b   1.000
_cell.length_c   1.000
_cell.angle_alpha   90.00
_cell.angle_beta   90.00
_cell.angle_gamma   90.00
#
_symmetry.space_group_name_H-M   'P 1'
#
loop_
_entity.id
_entity.type
_entity.pdbx_description
1 polymer ?
#
loop_
_entity_poly.entity_id
_entity_poly.type
_entity_poly.pdbx_seq_one_letter_code
_entity_poly.pdbx_strand_id
1 'polypeptide(L)'
;KLNNQLSIKLFEVNNIQNRLGYLLFLNMIPVPDKYLSKIDMQYIKEQDLEYYNLLTNQLIFIRQENQRIVNKAQKVYKNAVIKKVSFFESMCVDYLALERYVKDLKQ
;
A
#
# COMPACT_ATOMS: atom_id res chain seq x y z
N LYS A 1 -14.61 10.88 0.44
CA LYS A 1 -13.34 11.48 -0.08
C LYS A 1 -12.17 10.78 0.59
N LEU A 2 -11.22 10.23 -0.17
CA LEU A 2 -10.04 9.58 0.42
C LEU A 2 -9.10 10.62 1.04
N ASN A 3 -8.66 10.40 2.28
CA ASN A 3 -7.83 11.35 3.01
C ASN A 3 -6.36 11.24 2.58
N ASN A 4 -5.78 12.35 2.10
CA ASN A 4 -4.37 12.43 1.69
C ASN A 4 -3.40 12.20 2.86
N GLN A 5 -3.85 12.25 4.12
CA GLN A 5 -3.04 11.89 5.30
C GLN A 5 -2.81 10.38 5.41
N LEU A 6 -3.71 9.55 4.87
CA LEU A 6 -3.74 8.09 5.00
C LEU A 6 -3.49 7.35 3.67
N SER A 7 -3.25 8.08 2.58
CA SER A 7 -3.10 7.50 1.25
C SER A 7 -2.12 8.27 0.38
N ILE A 8 -1.66 7.64 -0.69
CA ILE A 8 -0.99 8.27 -1.83
C ILE A 8 -1.78 7.94 -3.08
N LYS A 9 -1.99 8.94 -3.93
CA LYS A 9 -2.57 8.76 -5.26
C LYS A 9 -1.46 8.39 -6.23
N LEU A 10 -1.70 7.39 -7.07
CA LEU A 10 -0.80 6.98 -8.15
C LEU A 10 -1.20 7.73 -9.41
N PHE A 11 -0.21 8.23 -10.15
CA PHE A 11 -0.41 8.91 -11.43
C PHE A 11 0.50 8.31 -12.48
N GLU A 12 0.11 8.46 -13.74
CA GLU A 12 1.00 8.17 -14.86
C GLU A 12 2.19 9.14 -14.84
N VAL A 13 3.38 8.62 -15.12
CA VAL A 13 4.60 9.44 -15.16
C VAL A 13 4.46 10.49 -16.25
N ASN A 14 4.77 11.74 -15.92
CA ASN A 14 4.59 12.92 -16.78
C ASN A 14 3.13 13.27 -17.12
N ASN A 15 2.13 12.58 -16.55
CA ASN A 15 0.71 12.89 -16.73
C ASN A 15 -0.04 12.84 -15.40
N ILE A 16 0.09 13.93 -14.63
CA ILE A 16 -0.54 14.07 -13.30
C ILE A 16 -2.07 14.14 -13.34
N GLN A 17 -2.69 14.29 -14.52
CA GLN A 17 -4.15 14.27 -14.66
C GLN A 17 -4.68 12.84 -14.76
N ASN A 18 -3.86 11.92 -15.28
CA ASN A 18 -4.21 10.51 -15.36
C ASN A 18 -3.88 9.78 -14.06
N ARG A 19 -4.93 9.51 -13.27
CA ARG A 19 -4.81 8.84 -11.97
C ARG A 19 -4.98 7.34 -12.15
N LEU A 20 -3.97 6.60 -11.72
CA LEU A 20 -3.90 5.14 -11.88
C LEU A 20 -4.41 4.38 -10.67
N GLY A 21 -4.57 5.02 -9.51
CA GLY A 21 -5.09 4.37 -8.30
C GLY A 21 -4.65 5.01 -7.00
N TYR A 22 -4.67 4.23 -5.92
CA TYR A 22 -4.30 4.66 -4.58
C TYR A 22 -3.53 3.58 -3.82
N LEU A 23 -2.55 4.00 -3.02
CA LEU A 23 -2.02 3.20 -1.92
C LEU A 23 -2.72 3.60 -0.62
N LEU A 24 -3.34 2.63 0.04
CA LEU A 24 -4.15 2.83 1.25
C LEU A 24 -3.38 2.39 2.49
N PHE A 25 -2.62 3.30 3.07
CA PHE A 25 -1.82 2.98 4.27
C PHE A 25 -2.70 2.65 5.47
N LEU A 26 -3.93 3.17 5.54
CA LEU A 26 -4.88 2.81 6.61
C LEU A 26 -5.23 1.31 6.65
N ASN A 27 -5.02 0.58 5.54
CA ASN A 27 -5.35 -0.83 5.39
C ASN A 27 -4.11 -1.70 5.16
N MET A 28 -2.90 -1.18 5.45
CA MET A 28 -1.70 -2.01 5.33
C MET A 28 -1.69 -3.10 6.40
N ILE A 29 -1.18 -4.26 6.07
CA ILE A 29 -1.19 -5.43 6.95
C ILE A 29 0.21 -6.06 7.03
N PRO A 30 0.60 -6.61 8.19
CA PRO A 30 1.76 -7.49 8.26
C PRO A 30 1.43 -8.82 7.55
N VAL A 31 2.33 -9.31 6.71
CA VAL A 31 2.16 -10.57 5.96
C VAL A 31 3.39 -11.45 6.17
N PRO A 32 3.26 -12.68 6.70
CA PRO A 32 4.36 -13.65 6.72
C PRO A 32 4.77 -14.08 5.31
N ASP A 33 6.07 -14.30 5.09
CA ASP A 33 6.62 -14.69 3.78
C ASP A 33 5.95 -15.95 3.20
N LYS A 34 5.57 -16.92 4.05
CA LYS A 34 4.87 -18.16 3.62
C LYS A 34 3.50 -17.91 2.98
N TYR A 35 2.89 -16.74 3.21
CA TYR A 35 1.62 -16.34 2.61
C TYR A 35 1.80 -15.26 1.53
N LEU A 36 3.03 -14.83 1.26
CA LEU A 36 3.32 -13.83 0.23
C LEU A 36 3.62 -14.54 -1.10
N SER A 37 2.79 -14.28 -2.11
CA SER A 37 3.01 -14.76 -3.48
C SER A 37 3.25 -13.57 -4.41
N LYS A 38 4.20 -13.73 -5.34
CA LYS A 38 4.45 -12.73 -6.38
C LYS A 38 3.38 -12.82 -7.46
N ILE A 39 3.03 -11.68 -8.03
CA ILE A 39 2.18 -11.60 -9.20
C ILE A 39 2.98 -12.02 -10.44
N ASP A 40 2.43 -12.92 -11.25
CA ASP A 40 2.98 -13.28 -12.55
C ASP A 40 2.58 -12.26 -13.61
N MET A 41 3.48 -11.30 -13.86
CA MET A 41 3.24 -10.23 -14.84
C MET A 41 3.21 -10.75 -16.28
N GLN A 42 3.89 -11.87 -16.59
CA GLN A 42 3.90 -12.42 -17.95
C GLN A 42 2.56 -13.09 -18.24
N TYR A 43 2.04 -13.88 -17.30
CA TYR A 43 0.68 -14.43 -17.39
C TYR A 43 -0.37 -13.32 -17.58
N ILE A 44 -0.31 -12.23 -16.78
CA ILE A 44 -1.25 -11.12 -16.93
C ILE A 44 -1.15 -10.49 -18.32
N LYS A 45 0.07 -10.28 -18.85
CA LYS A 45 0.26 -9.71 -20.20
C LYS A 45 -0.39 -10.53 -21.30
N GLU A 46 -0.34 -11.85 -21.18
CA GLU A 46 -0.93 -12.78 -22.16
C GLU A 46 -2.46 -12.82 -22.10
N GLN A 47 -3.04 -12.60 -20.91
CA GLN A 47 -4.49 -12.63 -20.70
C GLN A 47 -5.17 -11.26 -20.88
N ASP A 48 -4.55 -10.20 -20.38
CA ASP A 48 -5.10 -8.85 -20.33
C ASP A 48 -3.98 -7.79 -20.44
N LEU A 49 -3.77 -7.34 -21.67
CA LEU A 49 -2.74 -6.34 -21.98
C LEU A 49 -3.06 -4.97 -21.36
N GLU A 50 -4.34 -4.60 -21.22
CA GLU A 50 -4.73 -3.32 -20.64
C GLU A 50 -4.41 -3.30 -19.14
N TYR A 51 -4.77 -4.36 -18.42
CA TYR A 51 -4.46 -4.49 -17.01
C TYR A 51 -2.94 -4.61 -16.76
N TYR A 52 -2.22 -5.33 -17.61
CA TYR A 52 -0.75 -5.37 -17.57
C TYR A 52 -0.14 -3.96 -17.68
N ASN A 53 -0.62 -3.15 -18.62
CA ASN A 53 -0.14 -1.78 -18.82
C ASN A 53 -0.46 -0.89 -17.61
N LEU A 54 -1.67 -1.03 -17.04
CA LEU A 54 -2.04 -0.32 -15.80
C LEU A 54 -1.08 -0.65 -14.65
N LEU A 55 -0.85 -1.93 -14.38
CA LEU A 55 0.06 -2.38 -13.31
C LEU A 55 1.50 -1.92 -13.56
N THR A 56 1.95 -1.97 -14.80
CA THR A 56 3.30 -1.51 -15.19
C THR A 56 3.45 -0.02 -14.91
N ASN A 57 2.48 0.80 -15.32
CA ASN A 57 2.53 2.26 -15.09
C ASN A 57 2.45 2.60 -13.59
N GLN A 58 1.62 1.90 -12.82
CA GLN A 58 1.59 2.02 -11.36
C GLN A 58 2.96 1.67 -10.74
N LEU A 59 3.60 0.59 -11.19
CA LEU A 59 4.89 0.14 -10.68
C LEU A 59 6.01 1.14 -10.98
N ILE A 60 6.02 1.77 -12.16
CA ILE A 60 6.98 2.82 -12.51
C ILE A 60 6.84 3.99 -11.54
N PHE A 61 5.62 4.48 -11.30
CA PHE A 61 5.37 5.56 -10.33
C PHE A 61 5.83 5.16 -8.91
N ILE A 62 5.47 3.96 -8.46
CA ILE A 62 5.83 3.46 -7.12
C ILE A 62 7.35 3.42 -6.93
N ARG A 63 8.10 2.99 -7.95
CA ARG A 63 9.57 2.96 -7.90
C ARG A 63 10.17 4.35 -7.76
N GLN A 64 9.64 5.33 -8.51
CA GLN A 64 10.12 6.72 -8.43
C GLN A 64 9.80 7.36 -7.08
N GLU A 65 8.64 7.07 -6.50
CA GLU A 65 8.15 7.67 -5.26
C GLU A 65 8.43 6.80 -4.01
N ASN A 66 9.27 5.76 -4.12
CA ASN A 66 9.46 4.75 -3.09
C ASN A 66 9.77 5.35 -1.70
N GLN A 67 10.68 6.32 -1.64
CA GLN A 67 11.04 6.97 -0.38
C GLN A 67 9.84 7.67 0.26
N ARG A 68 9.02 8.36 -0.53
CA ARG A 68 7.81 9.04 -0.05
C ARG A 68 6.77 8.03 0.44
N ILE A 69 6.61 6.91 -0.26
CA ILE A 69 5.69 5.82 0.11
C ILE A 69 6.09 5.22 1.46
N VAL A 70 7.37 4.87 1.64
CA VAL A 70 7.89 4.32 2.90
C VAL A 70 7.73 5.33 4.05
N ASN A 71 8.13 6.59 3.84
CA ASN A 71 7.99 7.64 4.86
C ASN A 71 6.53 7.86 5.26
N LYS A 72 5.61 7.75 4.30
CA LYS A 72 4.17 7.88 4.54
C LYS A 72 3.64 6.73 5.39
N ALA A 73 3.97 5.49 5.06
CA ALA A 73 3.60 4.30 5.82
C ALA A 73 4.08 4.40 7.28
N GLN A 74 5.35 4.74 7.48
CA GLN A 74 5.94 4.93 8.81
C GLN A 74 5.23 6.02 9.62
N LYS A 75 4.90 7.15 8.98
CA LYS A 75 4.18 8.25 9.64
C LYS A 75 2.77 7.82 10.06
N VAL A 76 2.04 7.13 9.19
CA VAL A 76 0.69 6.62 9.48
C VAL A 76 0.75 5.63 10.66
N TYR A 77 1.67 4.68 10.61
CA TYR A 77 1.88 3.72 11.70
C TYR A 77 2.22 4.42 13.02
N LYS A 78 3.20 5.33 13.04
CA LYS A 78 3.61 6.06 14.25
C LYS A 78 2.45 6.86 14.84
N ASN A 79 1.62 7.47 14.00
CA ASN A 79 0.47 8.24 14.47
C ASN A 79 -0.63 7.34 15.04
N ALA A 80 -0.90 6.19 14.42
CA ALA A 80 -1.90 5.23 14.91
C ALA A 80 -1.44 4.50 16.18
N VAL A 81 -0.22 4.00 16.21
CA VAL A 81 0.25 3.06 17.24
C VAL A 81 0.97 3.74 18.40
N ILE A 82 1.92 4.64 18.09
CA ILE A 82 2.83 5.21 19.09
C ILE A 82 2.22 6.47 19.70
N LYS A 83 1.79 7.41 18.85
CA LYS A 83 1.22 8.69 19.28
C LYS A 83 -0.26 8.60 19.62
N LYS A 84 -0.96 7.55 19.16
CA LYS A 84 -2.39 7.34 19.37
C LYS A 84 -3.23 8.57 19.05
N VAL A 85 -3.00 9.11 17.85
CA VAL A 85 -3.79 10.25 17.35
C VAL A 85 -5.16 9.71 16.98
N SER A 86 -6.22 10.19 17.64
CA SER A 86 -7.57 9.60 17.55
C SER A 86 -8.10 9.44 16.12
N PHE A 87 -7.79 10.39 15.23
CA PHE A 87 -8.16 10.28 13.81
C PHE A 87 -7.47 9.10 13.09
N PHE A 88 -6.23 8.79 13.44
CA PHE A 88 -5.50 7.67 12.83
C PHE A 88 -5.97 6.34 13.44
N GLU A 89 -6.20 6.30 14.75
CA GLU A 89 -6.73 5.10 15.43
C GLU A 89 -8.12 4.70 14.93
N SER A 90 -9.01 5.67 14.70
CA SER A 90 -10.38 5.38 14.25
C SER A 90 -10.47 4.95 12.78
N MET A 91 -9.46 5.28 11.98
CA MET A 91 -9.47 5.05 10.53
C MET A 91 -8.60 3.87 10.10
N CYS A 92 -7.53 3.57 10.84
CA CYS A 92 -6.62 2.50 10.49
C CYS A 92 -7.14 1.15 10.99
N VAL A 93 -6.76 0.08 10.30
CA VAL A 93 -6.85 -1.27 10.88
C VAL A 93 -6.02 -1.35 12.16
N ASP A 94 -6.41 -2.23 13.08
CA ASP A 94 -5.65 -2.46 14.31
C ASP A 94 -4.33 -3.17 13.98
N TYR A 95 -3.29 -2.38 13.71
CA TYR A 95 -1.97 -2.89 13.36
C TYR A 95 -1.39 -3.78 14.48
N LEU A 96 -1.62 -3.44 15.75
CA LEU A 96 -1.07 -4.20 16.86
C LEU A 96 -1.75 -5.56 16.99
N ALA A 97 -3.06 -5.64 16.78
CA ALA A 97 -3.77 -6.92 16.76
C ALA A 97 -3.29 -7.81 15.61
N LEU A 98 -3.12 -7.25 14.40
CA LEU A 98 -2.63 -7.99 13.24
C LEU A 98 -1.19 -8.48 13.42
N GLU A 99 -0.31 -7.65 14.00
CA GLU A 99 1.07 -8.04 14.30
C GLU A 99 1.16 -9.16 15.33
N ARG A 100 0.31 -9.15 16.36
CA ARG A 100 0.22 -10.25 17.33
C ARG A 100 -0.22 -11.53 16.65
N TYR A 101 -1.31 -11.48 15.88
CA TYR A 101 -1.80 -12.63 15.12
C TYR A 101 -0.73 -13.24 14.21
N VAL A 102 0.03 -12.40 13.49
CA VAL A 102 1.14 -12.84 12.64
C VAL A 102 2.28 -13.48 13.44
N LYS A 103 2.57 -13.01 14.66
CA LYS A 103 3.57 -13.63 15.53
C LYS A 103 3.11 -15.02 16.00
N ASP A 104 1.84 -15.17 16.32
CA ASP A 104 1.28 -16.44 16.81
C ASP A 104 1.21 -17.49 15.69
N LEU A 105 0.98 -17.10 14.44
CA LEU A 105 1.05 -17.98 13.26
C LEU A 105 2.45 -18.57 12.95
N LYS A 106 3.49 -18.05 13.60
CA LYS A 106 4.88 -18.52 13.45
C LYS A 106 5.29 -19.50 14.56
N GLN A 107 4.50 -19.63 15.63
CA GLN A 107 4.64 -20.69 16.64
C GLN A 107 3.97 -21.97 16.12
#